data_AF-A0A9E5TG97-F1
#
_entry.id   AF-A0A9E5TG97-F1
#
_cell.length_a   1.000
_cell.length_b   1.000
_cell.length_c   1.000
_cell.angle_alpha   90.00
_cell.angle_beta   90.00
_cell.angle_gamma   90.00
#
_symmetry.space_group_name_H-M   'P 1'
#
loop_
_entity.id
_entity.type
_entity.pdbx_description
1 polymer ?
#
loop_
_entity_poly.entity_id
_entity_poly.type
_entity_poly.pdbx_seq_one_letter_code
_entity_poly.pdbx_strand_id
1 'polypeptide(L)'
;PGIIRNRQKIDAAITNAQAYLRLLSEVESFDSYIWSFTGGQTLLGPPAHTWEDLPSSSPESDAMAKDLKLRGFKFVGTTICYAFMQAVGMVDDHLVGCFKYRGR
;
A
#
# COMPACT_ATOMS: atom_id res chain seq x y z
N PRO A 1 14.15 -23.86 0.92
CA PRO A 1 14.51 -22.78 -0.04
C PRO A 1 13.24 -22.25 -0.70
N GLY A 2 13.02 -20.93 -0.78
CA GLY A 2 11.76 -20.37 -1.31
C GLY A 2 11.36 -18.99 -0.77
N ILE A 3 12.12 -18.46 0.21
CA ILE A 3 11.89 -17.13 0.78
C ILE A 3 13.16 -16.28 0.77
N ILE A 4 13.01 -14.97 0.90
CA ILE A 4 14.11 -14.03 1.13
C ILE A 4 14.67 -14.24 2.54
N ARG A 5 15.92 -14.71 2.65
CA ARG A 5 16.60 -15.03 3.93
C ARG A 5 17.21 -13.78 4.59
N ASN A 6 16.38 -12.75 4.81
CA ASN A 6 16.75 -11.58 5.59
C ASN A 6 16.03 -11.63 6.94
N ARG A 7 16.78 -11.70 8.05
CA ARG A 7 16.22 -11.85 9.40
C ARG A 7 15.21 -10.75 9.74
N GLN A 8 15.54 -9.49 9.47
CA GLN A 8 14.65 -8.36 9.77
C GLN A 8 13.33 -8.44 8.99
N LYS A 9 13.35 -8.88 7.73
CA LYS A 9 12.12 -9.08 6.94
C LYS A 9 11.26 -10.23 7.46
N ILE A 10 11.88 -11.31 7.95
CA ILE A 10 11.18 -12.44 8.57
C ILE A 10 10.51 -12.00 9.88
N ASP A 11 11.27 -11.32 10.75
CA ASP A 11 10.76 -10.81 12.03
C ASP A 11 9.64 -9.77 11.82
N ALA A 12 9.74 -8.97 10.75
CA ALA A 12 8.70 -8.01 10.37
C ALA A 12 7.39 -8.68 9.98
N ALA A 13 7.41 -9.82 9.29
CA ALA A 13 6.18 -10.54 8.95
C ALA A 13 5.42 -10.99 10.22
N ILE A 14 6.14 -11.49 11.22
CA ILE A 14 5.59 -11.87 12.52
C ILE A 14 5.04 -10.64 13.25
N THR A 15 5.84 -9.56 13.31
CA THR A 15 5.45 -8.30 13.96
C THR A 15 4.20 -7.69 13.33
N ASN A 16 4.11 -7.72 11.99
CA ASN A 16 2.97 -7.19 11.24
C ASN A 16 1.71 -8.01 11.48
N ALA A 17 1.81 -9.35 11.57
CA ALA A 17 0.67 -10.20 11.92
C ALA A 17 0.13 -9.88 13.33
N GLN A 18 1.02 -9.66 14.29
CA GLN A 18 0.62 -9.24 15.64
C GLN A 18 -0.01 -7.83 15.65
N ALA A 19 0.54 -6.90 14.88
CA ALA A 19 -0.02 -5.54 14.75
C ALA A 19 -1.40 -5.55 14.09
N TYR A 20 -1.59 -6.39 13.08
CA TYR A 20 -2.88 -6.63 12.44
C TYR A 20 -3.93 -7.13 13.44
N LEU A 21 -3.61 -8.13 14.26
CA LEU A 21 -4.55 -8.65 15.27
C LEU A 21 -4.92 -7.59 16.32
N ARG A 22 -3.98 -6.74 16.73
CA ARG A 22 -4.26 -5.61 17.63
C ARG A 22 -5.19 -4.59 16.97
N LEU A 23 -4.89 -4.23 15.73
CA LEU A 23 -5.69 -3.28 14.95
C LEU A 23 -7.15 -3.74 14.82
N LEU A 24 -7.40 -5.04 14.58
CA LEU A 24 -8.76 -5.58 14.50
C LEU A 24 -9.61 -5.42 15.78
N SER A 25 -9.00 -5.10 16.91
CA SER A 25 -9.76 -4.75 18.13
C SER A 25 -10.23 -3.28 18.16
N GLU A 26 -9.70 -2.44 17.27
CA GLU A 26 -9.95 -0.99 17.21
C GLU A 26 -10.80 -0.58 15.99
N VAL A 27 -10.78 -1.38 14.92
CA VAL A 27 -11.48 -1.08 13.66
C VAL A 27 -12.47 -2.18 13.33
N GLU A 28 -13.48 -1.85 12.52
CA GLU A 28 -14.47 -2.82 12.05
C GLU A 28 -13.83 -3.95 11.22
N SER A 29 -12.92 -3.60 10.30
CA SER A 29 -12.16 -4.55 9.51
C SER A 29 -10.86 -3.95 9.02
N PHE A 30 -9.90 -4.78 8.64
CA PHE A 30 -8.67 -4.29 8.00
C PHE A 30 -8.94 -3.65 6.64
N ASP A 31 -9.91 -4.16 5.89
CA ASP A 31 -10.31 -3.63 4.59
C ASP A 31 -10.84 -2.19 4.73
N SER A 32 -11.82 -1.97 5.60
CA SER A 32 -12.36 -0.63 5.85
C SER A 32 -11.31 0.34 6.38
N TYR A 33 -10.38 -0.14 7.22
CA TYR A 33 -9.24 0.66 7.68
C TYR A 33 -8.30 1.06 6.52
N ILE A 34 -7.86 0.11 5.70
CA ILE A 34 -6.94 0.40 4.59
C ILE A 34 -7.60 1.31 3.54
N TRP A 35 -8.85 1.06 3.17
CA TRP A 35 -9.57 1.89 2.21
C TRP A 35 -9.90 3.29 2.73
N SER A 36 -9.86 3.52 4.05
CA SER A 36 -10.08 4.86 4.61
C SER A 36 -9.05 5.90 4.13
N PHE A 37 -7.83 5.47 3.77
CA PHE A 37 -6.78 6.37 3.28
C PHE A 37 -7.09 6.98 1.90
N THR A 38 -8.03 6.42 1.14
CA THR A 38 -8.49 6.97 -0.14
C THR A 38 -9.98 7.32 -0.12
N GLY A 39 -10.61 7.34 1.05
CA GLY A 39 -12.04 7.57 1.19
C GLY A 39 -12.89 6.48 0.53
N GLY A 40 -12.38 5.25 0.42
CA GLY A 40 -13.08 4.13 -0.22
C GLY A 40 -13.11 4.18 -1.75
N GLN A 41 -12.30 5.04 -2.37
CA GLN A 41 -12.27 5.19 -3.83
C GLN A 41 -10.92 4.76 -4.41
N THR A 42 -10.94 4.22 -5.62
CA THR A 42 -9.73 4.02 -6.41
C THR A 42 -9.28 5.37 -6.98
N LEU A 43 -8.06 5.77 -6.67
CA LEU A 43 -7.44 6.98 -7.18
C LEU A 43 -6.84 6.71 -8.56
N LEU A 44 -7.17 7.55 -9.55
CA LEU A 44 -6.58 7.46 -10.88
C LEU A 44 -5.26 8.22 -10.91
N GLY A 45 -4.19 7.52 -11.26
CA GLY A 45 -2.88 8.13 -11.51
C GLY A 45 -2.89 9.19 -12.61
N PRO A 46 -1.79 9.94 -12.77
CA PRO A 46 -1.60 10.76 -13.97
C PRO A 46 -1.50 9.85 -15.21
N PRO A 47 -1.96 10.29 -16.39
CA PRO A 47 -1.65 9.60 -17.64
C PRO A 47 -0.14 9.43 -17.79
N ALA A 48 0.33 8.19 -17.87
CA ALA A 48 1.73 7.83 -17.94
C ALA A 48 2.00 6.95 -19.17
N HIS A 49 3.05 7.28 -19.92
CA HIS A 49 3.47 6.49 -21.08
C HIS A 49 4.63 5.56 -20.73
N THR A 50 5.43 5.92 -19.74
CA THR A 50 6.51 5.09 -19.19
C THR A 50 6.43 5.00 -17.67
N TRP A 51 7.21 4.10 -17.08
CA TRP A 51 7.22 3.91 -15.61
C TRP A 51 7.83 5.11 -14.87
N GLU A 52 8.71 5.86 -15.54
CA GLU A 52 9.35 7.06 -15.01
C GLU A 52 8.36 8.24 -14.85
N ASP A 53 7.24 8.21 -15.57
CA ASP A 53 6.18 9.21 -15.45
C ASP A 53 5.36 9.03 -14.16
N LEU A 54 5.42 7.85 -13.54
CA LEU A 54 4.63 7.52 -12.35
C LEU A 54 5.34 7.93 -11.06
N PRO A 55 4.60 8.46 -10.06
CA PRO A 55 5.18 8.73 -8.76
C PRO A 55 5.52 7.42 -8.04
N SER A 56 6.42 7.51 -7.05
CA SER A 56 6.75 6.41 -6.15
C SER A 56 6.16 6.58 -4.75
N SER A 57 5.39 7.64 -4.53
CA SER A 57 4.66 7.96 -3.31
C SER A 57 3.57 9.00 -3.59
N SER A 58 2.57 9.03 -2.73
CA SER A 58 1.51 10.04 -2.68
C SER A 58 1.23 10.48 -1.23
N PRO A 59 0.50 11.60 -1.02
CA PRO A 59 0.07 12.01 0.32
C PRO A 59 -0.68 10.93 1.10
N GLU A 60 -1.49 10.12 0.41
CA GLU A 60 -2.24 9.00 1.00
C GLU A 60 -1.29 7.89 1.46
N SER A 61 -0.27 7.56 0.65
CA SER A 61 0.75 6.57 1.05
C SER A 61 1.64 7.07 2.19
N ASP A 62 1.90 8.38 2.27
CA ASP A 62 2.61 8.99 3.40
C ASP A 62 1.78 8.88 4.69
N ALA A 63 0.49 9.17 4.61
CA ALA A 63 -0.45 9.03 5.72
C ALA A 63 -0.55 7.57 6.18
N MET A 64 -0.71 6.63 5.24
CA MET A 64 -0.75 5.19 5.51
C MET A 64 0.54 4.71 6.17
N ALA A 65 1.70 5.06 5.61
CA ALA A 65 2.99 4.68 6.15
C ALA A 65 3.20 5.23 7.56
N LYS A 66 2.80 6.48 7.83
CA LYS A 66 2.91 7.09 9.15
C LYS A 66 2.03 6.35 10.17
N ASP A 67 0.76 6.10 9.83
CA ASP A 67 -0.18 5.47 10.75
C ASP A 67 0.17 3.99 11.02
N LEU A 68 0.51 3.22 9.98
CA LEU A 68 0.97 1.84 10.13
C LEU A 68 2.22 1.74 11.01
N LYS A 69 3.19 2.65 10.86
CA LYS A 69 4.37 2.70 11.74
C LYS A 69 3.99 2.96 13.20
N LEU A 70 3.07 3.91 13.45
CA LEU A 70 2.58 4.20 14.80
C LEU A 70 1.90 2.98 15.43
N ARG A 71 1.20 2.18 14.62
CA ARG A 71 0.55 0.92 15.03
C ARG A 71 1.50 -0.27 15.16
N GLY A 72 2.79 -0.04 14.93
CA GLY A 72 3.86 -1.02 15.15
C GLY A 72 4.16 -1.91 13.95
N PHE A 73 3.57 -1.66 12.78
CA PHE A 73 3.96 -2.34 11.55
C PHE A 73 5.40 -1.97 11.16
N LYS A 74 6.08 -2.90 10.49
CA LYS A 74 7.47 -2.82 10.05
C LYS A 74 7.55 -3.02 8.54
N PHE A 75 8.59 -2.44 7.92
CA PHE A 75 8.77 -2.42 6.47
C PHE A 75 7.57 -1.80 5.72
N VAL A 76 7.01 -0.72 6.26
CA VAL A 76 5.87 0.02 5.72
C VAL A 76 6.27 1.48 5.42
N GLY A 77 7.34 1.65 4.64
CA GLY A 77 7.73 2.98 4.13
C GLY A 77 6.70 3.50 3.12
N THR A 78 6.70 4.81 2.84
CA THR A 78 5.74 5.43 1.91
C THR A 78 5.76 4.77 0.53
N THR A 79 6.95 4.53 -0.03
CA THR A 79 7.08 3.80 -1.31
C THR A 79 6.54 2.37 -1.26
N ILE A 80 6.67 1.68 -0.13
CA ILE A 80 6.11 0.32 0.04
C ILE A 80 4.58 0.42 0.14
N CYS A 81 4.05 1.41 0.84
CA CYS A 81 2.61 1.64 0.94
C CYS A 81 2.01 2.04 -0.40
N TYR A 82 2.67 2.90 -1.17
CA TYR A 82 2.25 3.28 -2.51
C TYR A 82 2.23 2.07 -3.45
N ALA A 83 3.29 1.24 -3.44
CA ALA A 83 3.31 0.00 -4.19
C ALA A 83 2.21 -0.99 -3.77
N PHE A 84 1.89 -1.06 -2.47
CA PHE A 84 0.76 -1.85 -1.98
C PHE A 84 -0.58 -1.29 -2.50
N MET A 85 -0.79 0.03 -2.42
CA MET A 85 -1.99 0.70 -2.91
C MET A 85 -2.23 0.45 -4.41
N GLN A 86 -1.17 0.52 -5.22
CA GLN A 86 -1.22 0.14 -6.63
C GLN A 86 -1.61 -1.33 -6.80
N ALA A 87 -0.96 -2.24 -6.06
CA ALA A 87 -1.16 -3.68 -6.20
C ALA A 87 -2.57 -4.14 -5.80
N VAL A 88 -3.19 -3.50 -4.80
CA VAL A 88 -4.54 -3.84 -4.32
C VAL A 88 -5.65 -3.02 -5.01
N GLY A 89 -5.31 -2.15 -5.96
CA GLY A 89 -6.27 -1.38 -6.75
C GLY A 89 -6.85 -0.15 -6.04
N MET A 90 -6.20 0.31 -4.96
CA MET A 90 -6.49 1.62 -4.36
C MET A 90 -5.98 2.76 -5.26
N VAL A 91 -4.92 2.50 -6.03
CA VAL A 91 -4.42 3.38 -7.08
C VAL A 91 -4.41 2.62 -8.40
N ASP A 92 -4.96 3.22 -9.45
CA ASP A 92 -4.86 2.73 -10.82
C ASP A 92 -3.80 3.54 -11.57
N ASP A 93 -2.60 2.97 -11.66
CA ASP A 93 -1.43 3.52 -12.35
C ASP A 93 -1.09 2.72 -13.63
N HIS A 94 -2.09 2.05 -14.23
CA HIS A 94 -1.86 1.41 -15.52
C HIS A 94 -1.42 2.45 -16.57
N LEU A 95 -0.30 2.18 -17.26
CA LEU A 95 0.18 3.03 -18.35
C LEU A 95 -0.86 3.15 -19.47
N VAL A 96 -0.87 4.28 -20.20
CA VAL A 96 -1.82 4.57 -21.29
C VAL A 96 -1.85 3.47 -22.37
N GLY A 97 -0.72 2.80 -22.61
CA GLY A 97 -0.62 1.68 -23.56
C GLY A 97 -1.07 0.31 -23.02
N CYS A 98 -1.44 0.21 -21.74
CA CYS A 98 -1.86 -1.04 -21.12
C CYS A 98 -3.30 -1.39 -21.51
N PHE A 99 -3.59 -2.65 -21.83
CA PHE A 99 -4.95 -3.11 -22.13
C PHE A 99 -5.95 -2.99 -20.96
N LYS A 100 -5.44 -2.75 -19.74
CA LYS A 100 -6.24 -2.50 -18.53
C LYS A 100 -6.42 -1.01 -18.23
N TYR A 101 -5.82 -0.12 -19.02
CA TYR A 101 -5.94 1.31 -18.82
C TYR A 101 -7.41 1.74 -18.93
N ARG A 102 -7.95 2.33 -17.85
CA ARG A 102 -9.35 2.71 -17.77
C ARG A 102 -9.65 4.10 -18.34
N GLY A 103 -8.60 4.89 -18.60
CA GLY A 103 -8.76 6.29 -18.99
C GLY A 103 -9.35 7.14 -17.85
N ARG A 104 -9.46 8.44 -18.10
CA ARG A 104 -10.29 9.37 -17.33
C ARG A 104 -11.47 9.80 -18.18
#